data_AF-A0A830CIN4-F1
#
_entry.id   AF-A0A830CIN4-F1
#
_cell.length_a   1.000
_cell.length_b   1.000
_cell.length_c   1.000
_cell.angle_alpha   90.00
_cell.angle_beta   90.00
_cell.angle_gamma   90.00
#
_symmetry.space_group_name_H-M   'P 1'
#
loop_
_entity.id
_entity.type
_entity.pdbx_description
1 polymer ?
#
loop_
_entity_poly.entity_id
_entity_poly.type
_entity_poly.pdbx_seq_one_letter_code
_entity_poly.pdbx_strand_id
1 'polypeptide(L)'
;MSILQSDGINGFVVSDNCFNKKREKIIIDTDPGIDDSMAIIMAFQSPDLDILGLTTIFGNVTTEDATRNALILCEIAGRSDIPVAEGSLQPFKRGPPRIADFVHGSNGLGDISVPPPKSKKSEKSASEFLVDKVSEYPGEVSILALGPLTNLALAIKRDSTFASKVKRIVVLGGAFFALGNVNPAAEANIYGDPEAADIVFTCGANIDVVGINITTQVKMTGIFLHDPVSFVALVRPDLFTFKKGVVRVETQGICVGHTLMDQGLKKWNSSNPWSGYSPVSVAWAVNTEELIGTTMKNIATMPTAPWFECLPIYDEKNIALISARINGIHRVTGKKPSDDAIEKMVSENGLVGFLRRRARFWRRIGVYVSGATKELDQVSLLKKCRTSDLKLAAKVFDVLSPLFYALYFVVGGFLGPYFVYRMFAFYLSGADDTVIPRWVWVGFHGFSWL
;
A
#
# COMPACT_ATOMS: atom_id res chain seq x y z
N MET A 1 -53.34 -18.71 -47.71
CA MET A 1 -53.61 -18.89 -46.27
C MET A 1 -52.57 -19.86 -45.72
N SER A 2 -51.54 -19.51 -44.96
CA SER A 2 -50.92 -18.24 -44.58
C SER A 2 -49.41 -18.53 -44.43
N ILE A 3 -48.60 -17.66 -45.02
CA ILE A 3 -47.14 -17.52 -44.87
C ILE A 3 -46.86 -16.70 -43.59
N LEU A 4 -45.66 -16.86 -42.99
CA LEU A 4 -44.76 -15.85 -42.35
C LEU A 4 -43.90 -16.53 -41.24
N GLN A 5 -42.61 -16.88 -41.49
CA GLN A 5 -41.35 -16.11 -41.23
C GLN A 5 -40.98 -15.99 -39.73
N SER A 6 -39.90 -16.64 -39.26
CA SER A 6 -38.50 -16.14 -39.06
C SER A 6 -38.39 -15.23 -37.81
N ASP A 7 -37.42 -15.28 -36.88
CA ASP A 7 -35.98 -15.54 -36.89
C ASP A 7 -35.46 -15.85 -35.46
N GLY A 8 -34.33 -16.56 -35.37
CA GLY A 8 -33.23 -16.21 -34.44
C GLY A 8 -33.15 -16.85 -33.04
N ILE A 9 -32.17 -17.73 -32.85
CA ILE A 9 -30.84 -17.44 -32.24
C ILE A 9 -30.26 -18.76 -31.68
N ASN A 10 -29.02 -19.03 -32.11
CA ASN A 10 -28.19 -20.17 -31.77
C ASN A 10 -28.13 -20.48 -30.26
N GLY A 11 -28.34 -21.76 -29.93
CA GLY A 11 -28.06 -22.29 -28.61
C GLY A 11 -26.59 -22.13 -28.24
N PHE A 12 -26.32 -21.32 -27.23
CA PHE A 12 -25.07 -21.41 -26.47
C PHE A 12 -25.08 -22.73 -25.71
N VAL A 13 -24.25 -23.67 -26.14
CA VAL A 13 -23.84 -24.79 -25.29
C VAL A 13 -22.99 -24.18 -24.18
N VAL A 14 -23.59 -24.01 -23.00
CA VAL A 14 -22.84 -23.74 -21.77
C VAL A 14 -22.06 -25.02 -21.48
N SER A 15 -20.73 -24.96 -21.58
CA SER A 15 -19.89 -26.08 -21.18
C SER A 15 -20.04 -26.33 -19.68
N ASP A 16 -20.46 -27.53 -19.28
CA ASP A 16 -20.63 -27.99 -17.89
C ASP A 16 -19.33 -28.03 -17.05
N ASN A 17 -18.21 -27.47 -17.54
CA ASN A 17 -16.92 -27.48 -16.85
C ASN A 17 -16.75 -26.39 -15.77
N CYS A 18 -17.76 -25.55 -15.53
CA CYS A 18 -17.63 -24.42 -14.58
C CYS A 18 -17.91 -24.79 -13.11
N PHE A 19 -18.49 -25.97 -12.82
CA PHE A 19 -18.96 -26.33 -11.47
C PHE A 19 -18.01 -27.19 -10.64
N ASN A 20 -16.81 -27.53 -11.13
CA ASN A 20 -15.96 -28.54 -10.47
C ASN A 20 -14.49 -28.13 -10.22
N LYS A 21 -14.15 -26.84 -10.32
CA LYS A 21 -12.83 -26.38 -9.87
C LYS A 21 -12.84 -26.29 -8.34
N LYS A 22 -12.19 -27.24 -7.65
CA LYS A 22 -12.01 -27.22 -6.19
C LYS A 22 -11.31 -25.90 -5.83
N ARG A 23 -11.98 -25.07 -5.01
CA ARG A 23 -11.43 -23.79 -4.54
C ARG A 23 -10.13 -24.03 -3.77
N GLU A 24 -9.14 -23.18 -3.99
CA GLU A 24 -7.87 -23.25 -3.26
C GLU A 24 -8.06 -22.67 -1.86
N LYS A 25 -7.79 -23.49 -0.84
CA LYS A 25 -7.86 -23.09 0.56
C LYS A 25 -6.67 -22.21 0.90
N ILE A 26 -6.92 -21.00 1.39
CA ILE A 26 -5.85 -20.08 1.77
C ILE A 26 -6.03 -19.49 3.18
N ILE A 27 -4.91 -19.25 3.83
CA ILE A 27 -4.80 -18.39 5.02
C ILE A 27 -3.89 -17.22 4.64
N ILE A 28 -4.26 -16.01 5.08
CA ILE A 28 -3.46 -14.80 4.85
C ILE A 28 -2.89 -14.36 6.20
N ASP A 29 -1.57 -14.36 6.33
CA ASP A 29 -0.83 -13.86 7.49
C ASP A 29 -0.35 -12.44 7.18
N THR A 30 -0.87 -11.43 7.87
CA THR A 30 -0.84 -10.03 7.40
C THR A 30 -0.76 -9.04 8.56
N ASP A 31 -0.29 -7.84 8.29
CA ASP A 31 -0.18 -6.75 9.26
C ASP A 31 -0.90 -5.50 8.76
N PRO A 32 -2.24 -5.55 8.56
CA PRO A 32 -2.92 -4.73 7.57
C PRO A 32 -2.56 -3.24 7.55
N GLY A 33 -1.63 -2.95 6.64
CA GLY A 33 -1.35 -1.65 6.05
C GLY A 33 -2.20 -1.39 4.82
N ILE A 34 -1.92 -0.27 4.15
CA ILE A 34 -2.60 0.17 2.92
C ILE A 34 -2.55 -0.90 1.81
N ASP A 35 -1.38 -1.48 1.54
CA ASP A 35 -1.15 -2.50 0.51
C ASP A 35 -1.68 -3.89 0.92
N ASP A 36 -1.49 -4.33 2.17
CA ASP A 36 -2.15 -5.52 2.71
C ASP A 36 -3.67 -5.47 2.49
N SER A 37 -4.28 -4.31 2.79
CA SER A 37 -5.72 -4.09 2.64
C SER A 37 -6.15 -4.33 1.19
N MET A 38 -5.35 -3.90 0.21
CA MET A 38 -5.61 -4.17 -1.20
C MET A 38 -5.54 -5.68 -1.50
N ALA A 39 -4.52 -6.38 -1.00
CA ALA A 39 -4.36 -7.82 -1.20
C ALA A 39 -5.51 -8.63 -0.58
N ILE A 40 -5.94 -8.28 0.64
CA ILE A 40 -7.07 -8.93 1.33
C ILE A 40 -8.36 -8.75 0.54
N ILE A 41 -8.66 -7.54 0.07
CA ILE A 41 -9.89 -7.30 -0.70
C ILE A 41 -9.83 -8.03 -2.05
N MET A 42 -8.67 -8.07 -2.72
CA MET A 42 -8.46 -8.85 -3.94
C MET A 42 -8.68 -10.36 -3.69
N ALA A 43 -8.25 -10.88 -2.55
CA ALA A 43 -8.49 -12.26 -2.15
C ALA A 43 -9.98 -12.55 -1.94
N PHE A 44 -10.71 -11.66 -1.25
CA PHE A 44 -12.16 -11.82 -1.04
C PHE A 44 -12.98 -11.81 -2.32
N GLN A 45 -12.47 -11.21 -3.39
CA GLN A 45 -13.12 -11.14 -4.70
C GLN A 45 -12.77 -12.30 -5.63
N SER A 46 -11.80 -13.13 -5.25
CA SER A 46 -11.34 -14.22 -6.10
C SER A 46 -12.24 -15.45 -5.89
N PRO A 47 -13.12 -15.80 -6.85
CA PRO A 47 -14.12 -16.85 -6.66
C PRO A 47 -13.52 -18.26 -6.57
N ASP A 48 -12.27 -18.40 -7.00
CA ASP A 48 -11.49 -19.63 -6.97
C ASP A 48 -10.83 -19.89 -5.60
N LEU A 49 -10.95 -18.94 -4.65
CA LEU A 49 -10.33 -19.05 -3.33
C LEU A 49 -11.36 -19.36 -2.24
N ASP A 50 -10.94 -20.20 -1.31
CA ASP A 50 -11.62 -20.50 -0.05
C ASP A 50 -10.77 -19.93 1.08
N ILE A 51 -11.12 -18.73 1.56
CA ILE A 51 -10.36 -18.04 2.60
C ILE A 51 -10.74 -18.64 3.97
N LEU A 52 -9.83 -19.44 4.54
CA LEU A 52 -10.07 -20.12 5.81
C LEU A 52 -10.00 -19.18 7.01
N GLY A 53 -9.22 -18.11 6.91
CA GLY A 53 -8.99 -17.15 7.98
C GLY A 53 -7.90 -16.14 7.65
N LEU A 54 -7.85 -15.08 8.44
CA LEU A 54 -6.74 -14.13 8.49
C LEU A 54 -5.97 -14.36 9.80
N THR A 55 -4.65 -14.34 9.74
CA THR A 55 -3.79 -14.25 10.91
C THR A 55 -3.07 -12.92 10.91
N THR A 56 -2.95 -12.29 12.08
CA THR A 56 -2.40 -10.94 12.16
C THR A 56 -1.05 -10.88 12.86
N ILE A 57 -0.19 -9.99 12.39
CA ILE A 57 1.16 -9.79 12.94
C ILE A 57 1.49 -8.29 13.01
N PHE A 58 2.58 -7.93 13.68
CA PHE A 58 3.14 -6.57 13.67
C PHE A 58 3.91 -6.32 12.37
N GLY A 59 4.17 -5.05 12.05
CA GLY A 59 5.04 -4.64 10.94
C GLY A 59 4.72 -3.21 10.54
N ASN A 60 3.80 -3.05 9.61
CA ASN A 60 3.21 -1.77 9.22
C ASN A 60 2.57 -1.06 10.42
N VAL A 61 1.91 -1.84 11.29
CA VAL A 61 1.29 -1.39 12.54
C VAL A 61 1.58 -2.35 13.69
N THR A 62 1.07 -2.03 14.89
CA THR A 62 1.06 -2.98 16.03
C THR A 62 0.18 -4.19 15.70
N THR A 63 0.42 -5.34 16.33
CA THR A 63 -0.39 -6.54 16.11
C THR A 63 -1.86 -6.32 16.49
N GLU A 64 -2.12 -5.51 17.52
CA GLU A 64 -3.47 -5.13 17.94
C GLU A 64 -4.18 -4.28 16.88
N ASP A 65 -3.49 -3.30 16.29
CA ASP A 65 -4.03 -2.50 15.19
C ASP A 65 -4.20 -3.31 13.92
N ALA A 66 -3.27 -4.21 13.60
CA ALA A 66 -3.40 -5.15 12.49
C ALA A 66 -4.67 -6.01 12.66
N THR A 67 -4.92 -6.51 13.87
CA THR A 67 -6.12 -7.28 14.21
C THR A 67 -7.39 -6.46 14.08
N ARG A 68 -7.38 -5.21 14.59
CA ARG A 68 -8.49 -4.26 14.42
C ARG A 68 -8.78 -4.00 12.95
N ASN A 69 -7.74 -3.76 12.14
CA ASN A 69 -7.86 -3.45 10.72
C ASN A 69 -8.37 -4.68 9.94
N ALA A 70 -7.86 -5.88 10.20
CA ALA A 70 -8.34 -7.12 9.58
C ALA A 70 -9.84 -7.35 9.83
N LEU A 71 -10.31 -7.17 11.08
CA LEU A 71 -11.73 -7.28 11.41
C LEU A 71 -12.59 -6.25 10.65
N ILE A 72 -12.12 -5.00 10.58
CA ILE A 72 -12.79 -3.93 9.81
C ILE A 72 -12.86 -4.30 8.32
N LEU A 73 -11.77 -4.80 7.73
CA LEU A 73 -11.74 -5.21 6.33
C LEU A 73 -12.71 -6.37 6.05
N CYS A 74 -12.78 -7.37 6.93
CA CYS A 74 -13.78 -8.42 6.86
C CYS A 74 -15.21 -7.86 6.89
N GLU A 75 -15.50 -6.92 7.80
CA GLU A 75 -16.83 -6.27 7.89
C GLU A 75 -17.18 -5.45 6.64
N ILE A 76 -16.25 -4.64 6.14
CA ILE A 76 -16.44 -3.83 4.93
C ILE A 76 -16.70 -4.72 3.72
N ALA A 77 -16.00 -5.85 3.62
CA ALA A 77 -16.17 -6.82 2.54
C ALA A 77 -17.42 -7.70 2.69
N GLY A 78 -18.20 -7.55 3.77
CA GLY A 78 -19.34 -8.43 4.06
C GLY A 78 -18.93 -9.87 4.37
N ARG A 79 -17.69 -10.07 4.82
CA ARG A 79 -17.05 -11.36 5.11
C ARG A 79 -16.73 -11.54 6.59
N SER A 80 -17.63 -11.08 7.47
CA SER A 80 -17.50 -11.27 8.93
C SER A 80 -17.57 -12.74 9.36
N ASP A 81 -17.86 -13.67 8.44
CA ASP A 81 -17.74 -15.12 8.62
C ASP A 81 -16.29 -15.60 8.75
N ILE A 82 -15.33 -14.84 8.20
CA ILE A 82 -13.93 -15.23 8.19
C ILE A 82 -13.29 -14.96 9.55
N PRO A 83 -12.71 -15.98 10.21
CA PRO A 83 -12.05 -15.80 11.50
C PRO A 83 -10.76 -14.98 11.34
N VAL A 84 -10.52 -14.08 12.29
CA VAL A 84 -9.26 -13.33 12.41
C VAL A 84 -8.56 -13.78 13.69
N ALA A 85 -7.40 -14.42 13.59
CA ALA A 85 -6.63 -14.89 14.74
C ALA A 85 -5.40 -14.00 15.00
N GLU A 86 -5.34 -13.43 16.20
CA GLU A 86 -4.26 -12.52 16.58
C GLU A 86 -2.96 -13.28 16.85
N GLY A 87 -1.85 -12.77 16.29
CA GLY A 87 -0.54 -13.40 16.39
C GLY A 87 0.36 -12.82 17.48
N SER A 88 1.66 -12.98 17.27
CA SER A 88 2.66 -12.52 18.23
C SER A 88 2.67 -10.98 18.32
N LEU A 89 2.80 -10.43 19.52
CA LEU A 89 2.96 -8.98 19.73
C LEU A 89 4.41 -8.49 19.50
N GLN A 90 5.35 -9.42 19.35
CA GLN A 90 6.78 -9.12 19.26
C GLN A 90 7.55 -10.14 18.42
N PRO A 91 8.74 -9.79 17.91
CA PRO A 91 9.60 -10.73 17.19
C PRO A 91 10.10 -11.86 18.10
N PHE A 92 10.59 -12.93 17.48
CA PHE A 92 10.97 -14.19 18.11
C PHE A 92 12.07 -14.04 19.17
N LYS A 93 13.06 -13.16 18.93
CA LYS A 93 14.23 -12.97 19.82
C LYS A 93 14.58 -11.50 20.09
N ARG A 94 13.77 -10.56 19.63
CA ARG A 94 14.09 -9.12 19.67
C ARG A 94 13.14 -8.37 20.60
N GLY A 95 13.51 -7.14 20.92
CA GLY A 95 12.64 -6.22 21.66
C GLY A 95 11.41 -5.80 20.85
N PRO A 96 10.60 -4.87 21.39
CA PRO A 96 9.38 -4.41 20.74
C PRO A 96 9.59 -4.04 19.26
N PRO A 97 8.65 -4.41 18.37
CA PRO A 97 8.80 -4.16 16.95
C PRO A 97 8.79 -2.66 16.65
N ARG A 98 9.50 -2.26 15.59
CA ARG A 98 9.39 -0.92 15.03
C ARG A 98 8.26 -0.94 14.00
N ILE A 99 7.32 -0.01 14.12
CA ILE A 99 6.18 0.10 13.20
C ILE A 99 6.45 1.15 12.11
N ALA A 100 5.81 0.99 10.94
CA ALA A 100 5.95 1.88 9.79
C ALA A 100 4.79 2.89 9.67
N ASP A 101 4.46 3.56 10.77
CA ASP A 101 3.37 4.55 10.86
C ASP A 101 3.54 5.74 9.90
N PHE A 102 4.79 6.11 9.58
CA PHE A 102 5.12 7.15 8.61
C PHE A 102 4.73 6.81 7.15
N VAL A 103 4.50 5.52 6.84
CA VAL A 103 4.04 5.05 5.51
C VAL A 103 2.54 4.80 5.52
N HIS A 104 2.04 4.04 6.50
CA HIS A 104 0.66 3.55 6.51
C HIS A 104 -0.30 4.40 7.35
N GLY A 105 0.21 5.47 7.97
CA GLY A 105 -0.55 6.34 8.87
C GLY A 105 -0.63 5.76 10.28
N SER A 106 -1.11 6.59 11.21
CA SER A 106 -1.20 6.25 12.63
C SER A 106 -2.13 5.06 12.92
N ASN A 107 -3.07 4.79 12.02
CA ASN A 107 -4.04 3.70 12.13
C ASN A 107 -3.80 2.54 11.14
N GLY A 108 -2.73 2.59 10.34
CA GLY A 108 -2.41 1.60 9.30
C GLY A 108 -3.24 1.68 8.02
N LEU A 109 -4.28 2.52 7.97
CA LEU A 109 -5.22 2.63 6.85
C LEU A 109 -5.15 4.01 6.18
N GLY A 110 -4.01 4.68 6.23
CA GLY A 110 -3.82 6.02 5.66
C GLY A 110 -4.63 7.11 6.37
N ASP A 111 -4.85 6.95 7.68
CA ASP A 111 -5.59 7.87 8.55
C ASP A 111 -7.04 8.12 8.15
N ILE A 112 -7.63 7.22 7.35
CA ILE A 112 -9.06 7.23 7.07
C ILE A 112 -9.85 6.94 8.36
N SER A 113 -10.96 7.64 8.55
CA SER A 113 -11.83 7.38 9.70
C SER A 113 -12.68 6.14 9.43
N VAL A 114 -12.43 5.08 10.20
CA VAL A 114 -13.20 3.83 10.18
C VAL A 114 -13.87 3.60 11.54
N PRO A 115 -15.11 3.09 11.57
CA PRO A 115 -15.73 2.70 12.83
C PRO A 115 -14.97 1.53 13.48
N PRO A 116 -15.05 1.36 14.80
CA PRO A 116 -14.49 0.19 15.46
C PRO A 116 -15.21 -1.08 14.97
N PRO A 117 -14.50 -2.23 14.88
CA PRO A 117 -15.13 -3.49 14.47
C PRO A 117 -16.16 -3.93 15.50
N LYS A 118 -17.25 -4.54 15.02
CA LYS A 118 -18.28 -5.20 15.83
C LYS A 118 -17.97 -6.67 16.08
N SER A 119 -17.28 -7.29 15.13
CA SER A 119 -16.78 -8.66 15.19
C SER A 119 -15.63 -8.78 16.19
N LYS A 120 -15.41 -10.00 16.66
CA LYS A 120 -14.32 -10.33 17.60
C LYS A 120 -13.31 -11.21 16.91
N LYS A 121 -12.04 -11.04 17.28
CA LYS A 121 -10.97 -11.99 16.93
C LYS A 121 -11.28 -13.38 17.50
N SER A 122 -10.69 -14.38 16.88
CA SER A 122 -10.63 -15.76 17.37
C SER A 122 -9.95 -15.82 18.74
N GLU A 123 -10.41 -16.75 19.60
CA GLU A 123 -9.77 -17.05 20.89
C GLU A 123 -8.44 -17.79 20.72
N LYS A 124 -8.22 -18.45 19.58
CA LYS A 124 -6.94 -19.08 19.23
C LYS A 124 -5.95 -18.02 18.77
N SER A 125 -4.70 -18.18 19.18
CA SER A 125 -3.57 -17.42 18.59
C SER A 125 -3.36 -17.78 17.12
N ALA A 126 -2.76 -16.90 16.34
CA ALA A 126 -2.43 -17.13 14.93
C ALA A 126 -1.67 -18.46 14.72
N SER A 127 -0.67 -18.74 15.56
CA SER A 127 0.13 -19.98 15.44
C SER A 127 -0.69 -21.25 15.72
N GLU A 128 -1.65 -21.20 16.65
CA GLU A 128 -2.59 -22.32 16.90
C GLU A 128 -3.55 -22.48 15.73
N PHE A 129 -4.10 -21.35 15.26
CA PHE A 129 -5.00 -21.33 14.12
C PHE A 129 -4.35 -21.93 12.86
N LEU A 130 -3.10 -21.54 12.57
CA LEU A 130 -2.31 -22.09 11.46
C LEU A 130 -2.12 -23.60 11.59
N VAL A 131 -1.63 -24.08 12.74
CA VAL A 131 -1.40 -25.52 12.97
C VAL A 131 -2.70 -26.31 12.83
N ASP A 132 -3.79 -25.81 13.42
CA ASP A 132 -5.08 -26.48 13.38
C ASP A 132 -5.60 -26.59 11.94
N LYS A 133 -5.62 -25.48 11.19
CA LYS A 133 -6.16 -25.48 9.82
C LYS A 133 -5.31 -26.27 8.83
N VAL A 134 -3.99 -26.19 8.95
CA VAL A 134 -3.08 -27.00 8.11
C VAL A 134 -3.20 -28.49 8.47
N SER A 135 -3.45 -28.84 9.73
CA SER A 135 -3.68 -30.23 10.16
C SER A 135 -5.06 -30.76 9.78
N GLU A 136 -6.06 -29.89 9.71
CA GLU A 136 -7.41 -30.21 9.26
C GLU A 136 -7.43 -30.55 7.75
N TYR A 137 -6.58 -29.89 6.95
CA TYR A 137 -6.49 -30.08 5.49
C TYR A 137 -5.04 -30.27 5.01
N PRO A 138 -4.36 -31.37 5.38
CA PRO A 138 -2.97 -31.59 5.02
C PRO A 138 -2.79 -31.67 3.50
N GLY A 139 -1.84 -30.90 2.98
CA GLY A 139 -1.54 -30.78 1.56
C GLY A 139 -2.48 -29.86 0.77
N GLU A 140 -3.48 -29.24 1.41
CA GLU A 140 -4.48 -28.41 0.71
C GLU A 140 -4.37 -26.91 0.99
N VAL A 141 -3.86 -26.52 2.17
CA VAL A 141 -3.82 -25.11 2.59
C VAL A 141 -2.57 -24.41 2.06
N SER A 142 -2.76 -23.37 1.26
CA SER A 142 -1.71 -22.41 0.92
C SER A 142 -1.71 -21.25 1.92
N ILE A 143 -0.54 -20.74 2.30
CA ILE A 143 -0.41 -19.59 3.19
C ILE A 143 0.19 -18.43 2.41
N LEU A 144 -0.47 -17.27 2.44
CA LEU A 144 0.07 -16.01 1.92
C LEU A 144 0.60 -15.19 3.11
N ALA A 145 1.91 -15.12 3.26
CA ALA A 145 2.56 -14.34 4.31
C ALA A 145 2.95 -12.96 3.76
N LEU A 146 2.27 -11.94 4.26
CA LEU A 146 2.34 -10.54 3.86
C LEU A 146 3.13 -9.67 4.85
N GLY A 147 3.31 -10.14 6.09
CA GLY A 147 4.11 -9.49 7.11
C GLY A 147 5.31 -10.30 7.61
N PRO A 148 5.94 -9.88 8.73
CA PRO A 148 6.97 -10.65 9.43
C PRO A 148 6.57 -12.10 9.73
N LEU A 149 7.51 -13.02 9.51
CA LEU A 149 7.26 -14.47 9.48
C LEU A 149 7.12 -15.14 10.86
N THR A 150 6.92 -14.35 11.91
CA THR A 150 6.89 -14.77 13.32
C THR A 150 5.83 -15.83 13.58
N ASN A 151 4.60 -15.63 13.07
CA ASN A 151 3.48 -16.56 13.27
C ASN A 151 3.78 -17.94 12.64
N LEU A 152 4.36 -17.94 11.43
CA LEU A 152 4.76 -19.16 10.73
C LEU A 152 5.91 -19.88 11.46
N ALA A 153 6.92 -19.15 11.90
CA ALA A 153 8.03 -19.75 12.68
C ALA A 153 7.53 -20.39 13.99
N LEU A 154 6.58 -19.73 14.68
CA LEU A 154 5.93 -20.29 15.86
C LEU A 154 5.08 -21.53 15.54
N ALA A 155 4.36 -21.54 14.42
CA ALA A 155 3.61 -22.72 13.97
C ALA A 155 4.52 -23.91 13.67
N ILE A 156 5.65 -23.69 12.97
CA ILE A 156 6.68 -24.70 12.68
C ILE A 156 7.30 -25.24 13.99
N LYS A 157 7.52 -24.37 14.98
CA LYS A 157 8.06 -24.79 16.29
C LYS A 157 7.05 -25.58 17.12
N ARG A 158 5.76 -25.25 16.99
CA ARG A 158 4.67 -25.92 17.68
C ARG A 158 4.40 -27.31 17.12
N ASP A 159 4.54 -27.48 15.81
CA ASP A 159 4.31 -28.74 15.12
C ASP A 159 5.40 -28.99 14.08
N SER A 160 6.28 -29.95 14.37
CA SER A 160 7.41 -30.32 13.49
C SER A 160 6.98 -30.88 12.14
N THR A 161 5.72 -31.32 11.99
CA THR A 161 5.16 -31.81 10.72
C THR A 161 4.49 -30.71 9.91
N PHE A 162 4.31 -29.50 10.46
CA PHE A 162 3.62 -28.37 9.81
C PHE A 162 4.15 -28.08 8.40
N ALA A 163 5.48 -28.01 8.26
CA ALA A 163 6.14 -27.73 6.97
C ALA A 163 5.84 -28.78 5.90
N SER A 164 5.61 -30.04 6.28
CA SER A 164 5.24 -31.11 5.35
C SER A 164 3.75 -31.16 5.02
N LYS A 165 2.91 -30.53 5.85
CA LYS A 165 1.44 -30.50 5.70
C LYS A 165 0.95 -29.27 4.96
N VAL A 166 1.69 -28.16 4.94
CA VAL A 166 1.30 -26.99 4.16
C VAL A 166 1.45 -27.29 2.66
N LYS A 167 0.47 -26.90 1.85
CA LYS A 167 0.54 -27.07 0.38
C LYS A 167 1.65 -26.21 -0.21
N ARG A 168 1.66 -24.94 0.18
CA ARG A 168 2.59 -23.91 -0.30
C ARG A 168 2.56 -22.71 0.63
N ILE A 169 3.70 -22.04 0.80
CA ILE A 169 3.81 -20.74 1.46
C ILE A 169 4.30 -19.72 0.43
N VAL A 170 3.52 -18.67 0.17
CA VAL A 170 3.94 -17.54 -0.65
C VAL A 170 4.31 -16.41 0.30
N VAL A 171 5.57 -16.00 0.29
CA VAL A 171 6.14 -15.00 1.21
C VAL A 171 6.37 -13.70 0.45
N LEU A 172 5.76 -12.61 0.88
CA LEU A 172 6.24 -11.26 0.57
C LEU A 172 7.41 -10.95 1.49
N GLY A 173 8.61 -10.83 0.91
CA GLY A 173 9.75 -10.37 1.69
C GLY A 173 11.10 -10.68 1.06
N GLY A 174 12.10 -9.97 1.57
CA GLY A 174 13.50 -10.12 1.15
C GLY A 174 13.90 -9.23 -0.02
N ALA A 175 15.20 -9.06 -0.17
CA ALA A 175 15.84 -8.32 -1.25
C ALA A 175 16.88 -9.23 -1.91
N PHE A 176 16.56 -9.79 -3.08
CA PHE A 176 17.46 -10.70 -3.79
C PHE A 176 18.20 -9.96 -4.90
N PHE A 177 19.51 -9.76 -4.71
CA PHE A 177 20.37 -9.00 -5.66
C PHE A 177 19.85 -7.58 -5.94
N ALA A 178 19.22 -6.96 -4.94
CA ALA A 178 18.66 -5.62 -4.96
C ALA A 178 18.88 -4.93 -3.60
N LEU A 179 18.64 -3.62 -3.53
CA LEU A 179 18.68 -2.88 -2.27
C LEU A 179 17.42 -3.15 -1.44
N GLY A 180 17.59 -3.11 -0.12
CA GLY A 180 16.47 -3.14 0.83
C GLY A 180 15.73 -1.79 0.95
N ASN A 181 14.60 -1.80 1.67
CA ASN A 181 13.75 -0.61 1.91
C ASN A 181 13.78 -0.10 3.37
N VAL A 182 14.23 -0.91 4.34
CA VAL A 182 14.45 -0.44 5.72
C VAL A 182 15.86 0.10 5.87
N ASN A 183 16.82 -0.64 5.36
CA ASN A 183 18.21 -0.24 5.21
C ASN A 183 18.71 -0.75 3.85
N PRO A 184 19.90 -0.35 3.39
CA PRO A 184 20.38 -0.76 2.07
C PRO A 184 20.45 -2.29 1.84
N ALA A 185 20.49 -3.10 2.90
CA ALA A 185 20.62 -4.55 2.83
C ALA A 185 19.31 -5.34 3.07
N ALA A 186 18.34 -4.76 3.79
CA ALA A 186 17.20 -5.51 4.32
C ALA A 186 15.84 -4.94 3.93
N GLU A 187 14.93 -5.86 3.65
CA GLU A 187 13.52 -5.62 3.39
C GLU A 187 12.71 -5.66 4.70
N ALA A 188 11.65 -4.87 4.79
CA ALA A 188 10.84 -4.64 5.99
C ALA A 188 10.35 -5.90 6.71
N ASN A 189 9.70 -6.83 6.02
CA ASN A 189 9.13 -8.03 6.64
C ASN A 189 10.22 -8.93 7.23
N ILE A 190 11.31 -9.11 6.47
CA ILE A 190 12.45 -9.93 6.93
C ILE A 190 13.22 -9.21 8.05
N TYR A 191 13.35 -7.88 7.99
CA TYR A 191 13.98 -7.09 9.05
C TYR A 191 13.14 -7.10 10.34
N GLY A 192 11.81 -7.20 10.22
CA GLY A 192 10.87 -7.28 11.35
C GLY A 192 11.14 -8.48 12.25
N ASP A 193 11.45 -9.64 11.66
CA ASP A 193 11.88 -10.83 12.40
C ASP A 193 12.84 -11.72 11.59
N PRO A 194 14.15 -11.38 11.56
CA PRO A 194 15.15 -12.12 10.78
C PRO A 194 15.29 -13.57 11.24
N GLU A 195 15.15 -13.82 12.54
CA GLU A 195 15.23 -15.16 13.12
C GLU A 195 14.06 -16.03 12.66
N ALA A 196 12.83 -15.50 12.69
CA ALA A 196 11.67 -16.21 12.17
C ALA A 196 11.80 -16.48 10.67
N ALA A 197 12.30 -15.50 9.90
CA ALA A 197 12.53 -15.67 8.48
C ALA A 197 13.55 -16.77 8.15
N ASP A 198 14.69 -16.84 8.86
CA ASP A 198 15.66 -17.93 8.67
C ASP A 198 15.06 -19.29 9.02
N ILE A 199 14.24 -19.38 10.08
CA ILE A 199 13.50 -20.60 10.44
C ILE A 199 12.56 -21.02 9.31
N VAL A 200 11.77 -20.10 8.76
CA VAL A 200 10.82 -20.40 7.69
C VAL A 200 11.55 -20.81 6.41
N PHE A 201 12.55 -20.07 5.94
CA PHE A 201 13.27 -20.42 4.71
C PHE A 201 14.05 -21.74 4.81
N THR A 202 14.38 -22.19 6.03
CA THR A 202 15.09 -23.45 6.26
C THR A 202 14.21 -24.61 6.71
N CYS A 203 12.88 -24.42 6.82
CA CYS A 203 11.97 -25.44 7.37
C CYS A 203 11.66 -26.61 6.43
N GLY A 204 12.00 -26.50 5.14
CA GLY A 204 11.74 -27.55 4.14
C GLY A 204 10.33 -27.56 3.54
N ALA A 205 9.49 -26.56 3.86
CA ALA A 205 8.20 -26.39 3.19
C ALA A 205 8.36 -25.97 1.71
N ASN A 206 7.29 -26.16 0.93
CA ASN A 206 7.21 -25.62 -0.43
C ASN A 206 6.98 -24.09 -0.38
N ILE A 207 8.05 -23.31 -0.53
CA ILE A 207 8.03 -21.85 -0.38
C ILE A 207 8.31 -21.16 -1.72
N ASP A 208 7.47 -20.19 -2.06
CA ASP A 208 7.70 -19.20 -3.11
C ASP A 208 7.92 -17.82 -2.46
N VAL A 209 9.06 -17.19 -2.71
CA VAL A 209 9.44 -15.89 -2.13
C VAL A 209 9.32 -14.81 -3.18
N VAL A 210 8.54 -13.77 -2.89
CA VAL A 210 8.34 -12.58 -3.72
C VAL A 210 9.05 -11.42 -3.03
N GLY A 211 10.30 -11.20 -3.43
CA GLY A 211 11.14 -10.14 -2.88
C GLY A 211 10.93 -8.78 -3.54
N ILE A 212 11.49 -7.74 -2.91
CA ILE A 212 11.40 -6.35 -3.37
C ILE A 212 12.06 -6.12 -4.74
N ASN A 213 12.97 -7.01 -5.14
CA ASN A 213 13.55 -7.07 -6.49
C ASN A 213 12.48 -7.26 -7.59
N ILE A 214 11.32 -7.83 -7.25
CA ILE A 214 10.18 -8.00 -8.15
C ILE A 214 9.14 -6.91 -7.93
N THR A 215 8.73 -6.68 -6.68
CA THR A 215 7.59 -5.80 -6.39
C THR A 215 7.84 -4.35 -6.80
N THR A 216 9.09 -3.88 -6.77
CA THR A 216 9.46 -2.51 -7.22
C THR A 216 9.39 -2.31 -8.73
N GLN A 217 9.22 -3.38 -9.51
CA GLN A 217 8.96 -3.30 -10.94
C GLN A 217 7.48 -3.05 -11.23
N VAL A 218 6.59 -3.37 -10.29
CA VAL A 218 5.14 -3.22 -10.41
C VAL A 218 4.72 -1.95 -9.68
N LYS A 219 4.38 -0.92 -10.45
CA LYS A 219 4.00 0.38 -9.92
C LYS A 219 2.66 0.86 -10.48
N MET A 220 1.86 1.48 -9.62
CA MET A 220 0.69 2.26 -9.99
C MET A 220 0.92 3.71 -9.58
N THR A 221 0.93 4.66 -10.51
CA THR A 221 1.00 6.11 -10.25
C THR A 221 1.89 6.53 -9.06
N GLY A 222 3.14 6.05 -9.04
CA GLY A 222 4.13 6.43 -8.01
C GLY A 222 4.15 5.58 -6.73
N ILE A 223 3.31 4.55 -6.61
CA ILE A 223 3.35 3.57 -5.51
C ILE A 223 3.70 2.16 -6.02
N PHE A 224 4.45 1.41 -5.23
CA PHE A 224 4.72 -0.01 -5.49
C PHE A 224 3.66 -0.87 -4.82
N LEU A 225 3.19 -1.92 -5.50
CA LEU A 225 2.11 -2.77 -5.02
C LEU A 225 2.65 -4.06 -4.40
N HIS A 226 3.33 -3.97 -3.27
CA HIS A 226 4.05 -5.09 -2.65
C HIS A 226 3.17 -6.33 -2.41
N ASP A 227 2.16 -6.21 -1.56
CA ASP A 227 1.26 -7.28 -1.15
C ASP A 227 0.34 -7.77 -2.26
N PRO A 228 -0.28 -6.89 -3.08
CA PRO A 228 -1.03 -7.33 -4.25
C PRO A 228 -0.20 -8.17 -5.22
N VAL A 229 1.10 -7.85 -5.41
CA VAL A 229 1.98 -8.65 -6.28
C VAL A 229 2.21 -10.04 -5.70
N SER A 230 2.41 -10.15 -4.38
CA SER A 230 2.55 -11.45 -3.71
C SER A 230 1.25 -12.28 -3.81
N PHE A 231 0.10 -11.66 -3.61
CA PHE A 231 -1.20 -12.29 -3.86
C PHE A 231 -1.33 -12.79 -5.31
N VAL A 232 -0.94 -11.98 -6.30
CA VAL A 232 -0.97 -12.40 -7.70
C VAL A 232 -0.01 -13.56 -7.97
N ALA A 233 1.15 -13.64 -7.30
CA ALA A 233 2.03 -14.80 -7.40
C ALA A 233 1.39 -16.09 -6.87
N LEU A 234 0.50 -15.99 -5.88
CA LEU A 234 -0.29 -17.13 -5.40
C LEU A 234 -1.30 -17.59 -6.46
N VAL A 235 -2.10 -16.69 -7.03
CA VAL A 235 -3.24 -17.04 -7.91
C VAL A 235 -2.90 -17.16 -9.39
N ARG A 236 -1.85 -16.47 -9.84
CA ARG A 236 -1.33 -16.43 -11.22
C ARG A 236 0.20 -16.56 -11.22
N PRO A 237 0.75 -17.68 -10.71
CA PRO A 237 2.19 -17.91 -10.70
C PRO A 237 2.79 -17.94 -12.12
N ASP A 238 1.97 -18.16 -13.15
CA ASP A 238 2.36 -18.10 -14.57
C ASP A 238 2.85 -16.72 -15.03
N LEU A 239 2.52 -15.64 -14.31
CA LEU A 239 3.03 -14.30 -14.58
C LEU A 239 4.45 -14.08 -14.06
N PHE A 240 5.01 -15.06 -13.36
CA PHE A 240 6.32 -14.98 -12.74
C PHE A 240 7.23 -16.08 -13.27
N THR A 241 8.52 -15.78 -13.31
CA THR A 241 9.54 -16.82 -13.37
C THR A 241 10.14 -16.99 -11.98
N PHE A 242 10.43 -18.24 -11.60
CA PHE A 242 11.01 -18.56 -10.31
C PHE A 242 12.35 -19.25 -10.48
N LYS A 243 13.28 -18.93 -9.59
CA LYS A 243 14.59 -19.58 -9.50
C LYS A 243 14.70 -20.34 -8.19
N LYS A 244 15.05 -21.62 -8.25
CA LYS A 244 15.30 -22.43 -7.06
C LYS A 244 16.67 -22.11 -6.47
N GLY A 245 16.75 -22.02 -5.15
CA GLY A 245 18.00 -21.84 -4.42
C GLY A 245 17.81 -21.92 -2.92
N VAL A 246 18.89 -22.13 -2.18
CA VAL A 246 18.84 -22.10 -0.71
C VAL A 246 18.91 -20.64 -0.28
N VAL A 247 18.00 -20.23 0.60
CA VAL A 247 17.96 -18.87 1.16
C VAL A 247 18.32 -18.93 2.64
N ARG A 248 19.21 -18.03 3.07
CA ARG A 248 19.57 -17.80 4.47
C ARG A 248 19.36 -16.32 4.80
N VAL A 249 19.11 -16.02 6.07
CA VAL A 249 18.91 -14.64 6.55
C VAL A 249 20.01 -14.27 7.53
N GLU A 250 20.63 -13.11 7.32
CA GLU A 250 21.56 -12.55 8.29
C GLU A 250 20.79 -12.07 9.53
N THR A 251 21.06 -12.65 10.69
CA THR A 251 20.40 -12.31 11.96
C THR A 251 21.24 -11.35 12.82
N GLN A 252 22.48 -11.07 12.45
CA GLN A 252 23.42 -10.31 13.25
C GLN A 252 24.08 -9.16 12.47
N GLY A 253 24.70 -8.24 13.21
CA GLY A 253 25.51 -7.17 12.63
C GLY A 253 24.74 -6.14 11.80
N ILE A 254 25.46 -5.41 10.96
CA ILE A 254 24.96 -4.26 10.20
C ILE A 254 24.04 -4.64 9.05
N CYS A 255 24.12 -5.89 8.58
CA CYS A 255 23.31 -6.42 7.47
C CYS A 255 22.13 -7.27 7.96
N VAL A 256 21.74 -7.12 9.22
CA VAL A 256 20.62 -7.86 9.80
C VAL A 256 19.35 -7.70 8.95
N GLY A 257 18.67 -8.80 8.68
CA GLY A 257 17.52 -8.90 7.77
C GLY A 257 17.86 -9.12 6.29
N HIS A 258 19.15 -9.16 5.92
CA HIS A 258 19.56 -9.42 4.54
C HIS A 258 19.28 -10.87 4.13
N THR A 259 18.56 -11.05 3.02
CA THR A 259 18.27 -12.35 2.42
C THR A 259 19.32 -12.74 1.39
N LEU A 260 20.05 -13.83 1.65
CA LEU A 260 21.14 -14.30 0.82
C LEU A 260 20.76 -15.64 0.16
N MET A 261 20.75 -15.65 -1.18
CA MET A 261 20.42 -16.84 -1.97
C MET A 261 21.66 -17.47 -2.59
N ASP A 262 21.90 -18.75 -2.26
CA ASP A 262 22.76 -19.61 -3.07
C ASP A 262 21.94 -20.20 -4.22
N GLN A 263 22.29 -19.81 -5.44
CA GLN A 263 21.62 -20.23 -6.67
C GLN A 263 22.01 -21.65 -7.11
N GLY A 264 22.97 -22.30 -6.45
CA GLY A 264 23.45 -23.64 -6.81
C GLY A 264 24.24 -23.71 -8.12
N LEU A 265 24.59 -22.56 -8.71
CA LEU A 265 25.36 -22.48 -9.96
C LEU A 265 26.84 -22.82 -9.77
N LYS A 266 27.33 -22.78 -8.53
CA LYS A 266 28.71 -23.06 -8.17
C LYS A 266 28.75 -24.23 -7.20
N LYS A 267 29.62 -25.21 -7.47
CA LYS A 267 29.97 -26.23 -6.49
C LYS A 267 30.96 -25.63 -5.48
N TRP A 268 30.58 -25.60 -4.21
CA TRP A 268 31.45 -25.09 -3.15
C TRP A 268 32.53 -26.13 -2.79
N ASN A 269 33.74 -25.65 -2.49
CA ASN A 269 34.86 -26.51 -2.11
C ASN A 269 34.71 -27.10 -0.70
N SER A 270 33.87 -26.49 0.14
CA SER A 270 33.59 -26.91 1.52
C SER A 270 32.11 -26.70 1.84
N SER A 271 31.64 -27.36 2.90
CA SER A 271 30.34 -27.05 3.50
C SER A 271 30.32 -25.59 3.95
N ASN A 272 29.16 -24.95 3.80
CA ASN A 272 28.90 -23.56 4.16
C ASN A 272 27.49 -23.43 4.76
N PRO A 273 27.07 -22.25 5.24
CA PRO A 273 25.74 -22.08 5.84
C PRO A 273 24.54 -22.42 4.95
N TRP A 274 24.69 -22.50 3.61
CA TRP A 274 23.62 -22.92 2.70
C TRP A 274 23.60 -24.44 2.47
N SER A 275 24.68 -25.13 2.82
CA SER A 275 24.83 -26.57 2.54
C SER A 275 23.86 -27.41 3.39
N GLY A 276 23.18 -28.36 2.76
CA GLY A 276 22.28 -29.32 3.44
C GLY A 276 20.83 -28.85 3.60
N TYR A 277 20.50 -27.60 3.27
CA TYR A 277 19.13 -27.11 3.28
C TYR A 277 18.43 -27.34 1.95
N SER A 278 17.10 -27.50 2.00
CA SER A 278 16.27 -27.64 0.81
C SER A 278 16.08 -26.28 0.12
N PRO A 279 16.12 -26.21 -1.22
CA PRO A 279 15.93 -24.96 -1.94
C PRO A 279 14.46 -24.51 -1.94
N VAL A 280 14.25 -23.20 -1.82
CA VAL A 280 12.96 -22.52 -2.02
C VAL A 280 12.89 -21.92 -3.42
N SER A 281 11.71 -21.52 -3.90
CA SER A 281 11.57 -20.73 -5.13
C SER A 281 11.67 -19.25 -4.80
N VAL A 282 12.49 -18.50 -5.54
CA VAL A 282 12.57 -17.03 -5.44
C VAL A 282 12.09 -16.44 -6.76
N ALA A 283 11.13 -15.52 -6.71
CA ALA A 283 10.63 -14.83 -7.89
C ALA A 283 11.76 -14.01 -8.54
N TRP A 284 11.95 -14.22 -9.85
CA TRP A 284 13.12 -13.76 -10.61
C TRP A 284 12.78 -12.76 -11.71
N ALA A 285 11.63 -12.92 -12.35
CA ALA A 285 11.06 -11.95 -13.29
C ALA A 285 9.53 -11.97 -13.20
N VAL A 286 8.89 -10.89 -13.66
CA VAL A 286 7.44 -10.72 -13.64
C VAL A 286 6.96 -10.06 -14.94
N ASN A 287 5.81 -10.51 -15.45
CA ASN A 287 5.08 -9.79 -16.50
C ASN A 287 4.31 -8.63 -15.87
N THR A 288 4.93 -7.45 -15.83
CA THR A 288 4.39 -6.27 -15.12
C THR A 288 3.10 -5.74 -15.75
N GLU A 289 2.99 -5.74 -17.08
CA GLU A 289 1.83 -5.21 -17.81
C GLU A 289 0.58 -6.03 -17.52
N GLU A 290 0.67 -7.36 -17.68
CA GLU A 290 -0.46 -8.25 -17.42
C GLU A 290 -0.84 -8.30 -15.94
N LEU A 291 0.16 -8.22 -15.04
CA LEU A 291 -0.09 -8.15 -13.61
C LEU A 291 -0.84 -6.87 -13.23
N ILE A 292 -0.40 -5.70 -13.70
CA ILE A 292 -1.10 -4.43 -13.43
C ILE A 292 -2.52 -4.50 -13.97
N GLY A 293 -2.72 -5.02 -15.18
CA GLY A 293 -4.05 -5.22 -15.75
C GLY A 293 -4.93 -6.13 -14.89
N THR A 294 -4.38 -7.23 -14.37
CA THR A 294 -5.08 -8.16 -13.47
C THR A 294 -5.46 -7.49 -12.15
N THR A 295 -4.51 -6.80 -11.52
CA THR A 295 -4.71 -6.08 -10.25
C THR A 295 -5.77 -4.99 -10.40
N MET A 296 -5.67 -4.16 -11.44
CA MET A 296 -6.64 -3.10 -11.71
C MET A 296 -8.02 -3.65 -12.02
N LYS A 297 -8.12 -4.76 -12.75
CA LYS A 297 -9.40 -5.41 -13.02
C LYS A 297 -10.05 -5.89 -11.72
N ASN A 298 -9.31 -6.57 -10.85
CA ASN A 298 -9.83 -7.04 -9.56
C ASN A 298 -10.33 -5.85 -8.72
N ILE A 299 -9.50 -4.82 -8.54
CA ILE A 299 -9.85 -3.62 -7.78
C ILE A 299 -11.09 -2.91 -8.38
N ALA A 300 -11.15 -2.74 -9.70
CA ALA A 300 -12.25 -2.06 -10.37
C ALA A 300 -13.58 -2.83 -10.30
N THR A 301 -13.52 -4.16 -10.19
CA THR A 301 -14.72 -5.02 -10.04
C THR A 301 -15.22 -5.13 -8.61
N MET A 302 -14.66 -4.36 -7.67
CA MET A 302 -15.20 -4.20 -6.31
C MET A 302 -16.71 -3.95 -6.39
N PRO A 303 -17.57 -4.85 -5.87
CA PRO A 303 -18.94 -4.49 -5.59
C PRO A 303 -18.85 -3.29 -4.66
N THR A 304 -19.40 -2.15 -5.07
CA THR A 304 -19.60 -1.04 -4.15
C THR A 304 -20.42 -1.61 -3.01
N ALA A 305 -19.81 -1.83 -1.84
CA ALA A 305 -20.56 -2.25 -0.66
C ALA A 305 -21.75 -1.29 -0.49
N PRO A 306 -22.88 -1.68 0.12
CA PRO A 306 -23.99 -0.76 0.36
C PRO A 306 -23.55 0.54 1.07
N TRP A 307 -22.44 0.49 1.81
CA TRP A 307 -21.81 1.63 2.49
C TRP A 307 -20.92 2.49 1.58
N PHE A 308 -20.55 2.04 0.38
CA PHE A 308 -19.92 2.87 -0.65
C PHE A 308 -20.90 3.90 -1.22
N GLU A 309 -22.23 3.70 -1.09
CA GLU A 309 -23.20 4.79 -1.28
C GLU A 309 -23.03 5.92 -0.23
N CYS A 310 -22.33 5.65 0.88
CA CYS A 310 -22.02 6.65 1.91
C CYS A 310 -20.64 7.31 1.76
N LEU A 311 -19.84 6.91 0.77
CA LEU A 311 -18.65 7.66 0.35
C LEU A 311 -19.03 8.44 -0.92
N PRO A 312 -18.98 9.78 -0.92
CA PRO A 312 -19.33 10.56 -2.10
C PRO A 312 -18.22 10.41 -3.14
N ILE A 313 -18.27 9.32 -3.90
CA ILE A 313 -17.57 9.18 -5.16
C ILE A 313 -18.52 9.74 -6.22
N TYR A 314 -18.07 10.80 -6.87
CA TYR A 314 -18.86 11.60 -7.79
C TYR A 314 -19.30 10.77 -9.00
N ASP A 315 -20.60 10.52 -9.12
CA ASP A 315 -21.22 10.02 -10.35
C ASP A 315 -21.19 11.14 -11.42
N GLU A 316 -20.61 10.86 -12.59
CA GLU A 316 -20.62 11.75 -13.76
C GLU A 316 -22.04 12.24 -14.11
N LYS A 317 -23.07 11.46 -13.76
CA LYS A 317 -24.48 11.87 -13.92
C LYS A 317 -24.85 13.10 -13.09
N ASN A 318 -24.27 13.30 -11.91
CA ASN A 318 -24.56 14.49 -11.08
C ASN A 318 -23.93 15.76 -11.66
N ILE A 319 -22.73 15.64 -12.25
CA ILE A 319 -22.07 16.74 -12.96
C ILE A 319 -22.85 17.07 -14.24
N ALA A 320 -23.31 16.05 -14.97
CA ALA A 320 -24.14 16.22 -16.15
C ALA A 320 -25.50 16.87 -15.83
N LEU A 321 -26.14 16.51 -14.71
CA LEU A 321 -27.40 17.10 -14.25
C LEU A 321 -27.25 18.58 -13.89
N ILE A 322 -26.20 18.93 -13.12
CA ILE A 322 -25.92 20.33 -12.74
C ILE A 322 -25.60 21.16 -13.99
N SER A 323 -24.80 20.61 -14.91
CA SER A 323 -24.47 21.26 -16.18
C SER A 323 -25.70 21.48 -17.07
N ALA A 324 -26.58 20.47 -17.19
CA ALA A 324 -27.83 20.58 -17.94
C ALA A 324 -28.78 21.65 -17.35
N ARG A 325 -28.84 21.76 -16.02
CA ARG A 325 -29.69 22.75 -15.32
C ARG A 325 -29.18 24.18 -15.49
N ILE A 326 -27.86 24.38 -15.44
CA ILE A 326 -27.21 25.67 -15.72
C ILE A 326 -27.44 26.09 -17.19
N ASN A 327 -27.27 25.15 -18.12
CA ASN A 327 -27.48 25.40 -19.55
C ASN A 327 -28.97 25.66 -19.88
N GLY A 328 -29.90 25.00 -19.18
CA GLY A 328 -31.34 25.26 -19.29
C GLY A 328 -31.72 26.66 -18.83
N ILE A 329 -31.20 27.12 -17.68
CA ILE A 329 -31.45 28.48 -17.18
C ILE A 329 -30.87 29.52 -18.14
N HIS A 330 -29.68 29.27 -18.69
CA HIS A 330 -29.06 30.16 -19.66
C HIS A 330 -29.86 30.26 -20.97
N ARG A 331 -30.38 29.14 -21.48
CA ARG A 331 -31.23 29.13 -22.68
C ARG A 331 -32.54 29.90 -22.51
N VAL A 332 -33.17 29.83 -21.33
CA VAL A 332 -34.47 30.48 -21.08
C VAL A 332 -34.32 31.97 -20.77
N THR A 333 -33.25 32.35 -20.09
CA THR A 333 -33.08 33.73 -19.59
C THR A 333 -32.05 34.56 -20.37
N GLY A 334 -31.29 33.94 -21.26
CA GLY A 334 -30.19 34.57 -22.02
C GLY A 334 -28.98 34.99 -21.17
N LYS A 335 -29.00 34.72 -19.85
CA LYS A 335 -27.94 35.12 -18.90
C LYS A 335 -27.42 33.91 -18.13
N LYS A 336 -26.11 33.87 -17.89
CA LYS A 336 -25.52 32.82 -17.03
C LYS A 336 -25.96 33.07 -15.58
N PRO A 337 -26.30 32.02 -14.80
CA PRO A 337 -26.62 32.21 -13.38
C PRO A 337 -25.43 32.84 -12.63
N SER A 338 -25.70 33.62 -11.59
CA SER A 338 -24.65 34.17 -10.72
C SER A 338 -23.95 33.08 -9.91
N ASP A 339 -22.72 33.34 -9.49
CA ASP A 339 -21.89 32.38 -8.75
C ASP A 339 -22.61 31.88 -7.48
N ASP A 340 -23.30 32.75 -6.73
CA ASP A 340 -24.11 32.38 -5.56
C ASP A 340 -25.27 31.40 -5.89
N ALA A 341 -25.88 31.53 -7.08
CA ALA A 341 -26.97 30.66 -7.50
C ALA A 341 -26.46 29.28 -7.93
N ILE A 342 -25.29 29.24 -8.58
CA ILE A 342 -24.57 28.01 -8.91
C ILE A 342 -24.13 27.31 -7.61
N GLU A 343 -23.61 28.07 -6.66
CA GLU A 343 -23.14 27.57 -5.37
C GLU A 343 -24.28 26.96 -4.54
N LYS A 344 -25.48 27.56 -4.57
CA LYS A 344 -26.68 26.99 -3.94
C LYS A 344 -27.10 25.67 -4.58
N MET A 345 -27.12 25.58 -5.92
CA MET A 345 -27.42 24.34 -6.65
C MET A 345 -26.41 23.21 -6.40
N VAL A 346 -25.14 23.58 -6.19
CA VAL A 346 -24.06 22.64 -5.84
C VAL A 346 -24.16 22.21 -4.37
N SER A 347 -24.60 23.11 -3.48
CA SER A 347 -24.78 22.83 -2.05
C SER A 347 -25.90 21.84 -1.74
N GLU A 348 -26.98 21.87 -2.53
CA GLU A 348 -28.10 20.92 -2.44
C GLU A 348 -27.69 19.49 -2.84
N ASN A 349 -26.56 19.33 -3.55
CA ASN A 349 -26.04 18.04 -4.05
C ASN A 349 -24.79 17.53 -3.28
N GLY A 350 -24.61 17.94 -2.02
CA GLY A 350 -23.74 17.24 -1.06
C GLY A 350 -22.23 17.54 -1.09
N LEU A 351 -21.72 18.27 -2.08
CA LEU A 351 -20.29 18.62 -2.25
C LEU A 351 -19.70 19.36 -1.03
N VAL A 352 -20.48 20.27 -0.44
CA VAL A 352 -20.03 21.19 0.61
C VAL A 352 -19.87 20.50 1.97
N GLY A 353 -20.59 19.40 2.23
CA GLY A 353 -20.50 18.65 3.49
C GLY A 353 -19.15 17.95 3.69
N PHE A 354 -18.57 17.45 2.61
CA PHE A 354 -17.24 16.84 2.58
C PHE A 354 -16.12 17.89 2.73
N LEU A 355 -16.20 18.99 1.97
CA LEU A 355 -15.25 20.11 2.07
C LEU A 355 -15.28 20.77 3.46
N ARG A 356 -16.45 20.85 4.11
CA ARG A 356 -16.57 21.30 5.52
C ARG A 356 -15.97 20.34 6.54
N ARG A 357 -15.91 19.03 6.26
CA ARG A 357 -15.23 18.05 7.14
C ARG A 357 -13.72 18.13 6.97
N ARG A 358 -13.23 18.22 5.73
CA ARG A 358 -11.81 18.46 5.43
C ARG A 358 -11.32 19.80 5.96
N ALA A 359 -12.05 20.90 5.76
CA ALA A 359 -11.68 22.22 6.28
C ALA A 359 -11.76 22.34 7.82
N ARG A 360 -12.43 21.41 8.52
CA ARG A 360 -12.37 21.28 9.99
C ARG A 360 -11.17 20.48 10.45
N PHE A 361 -10.77 19.46 9.69
CA PHE A 361 -9.53 18.70 9.91
C PHE A 361 -8.29 19.58 9.71
N TRP A 362 -8.20 20.33 8.60
CA TRP A 362 -7.10 21.27 8.34
C TRP A 362 -7.07 22.49 9.28
N ARG A 363 -8.20 22.87 9.88
CA ARG A 363 -8.29 23.82 11.01
C ARG A 363 -7.80 23.24 12.34
N ARG A 364 -7.69 21.91 12.46
CA ARG A 364 -7.30 21.19 13.69
C ARG A 364 -5.81 20.84 13.72
N ILE A 365 -5.17 20.71 12.55
CA ILE A 365 -3.72 20.44 12.39
C ILE A 365 -2.94 21.56 11.70
N GLY A 366 -3.54 22.73 11.49
CA GLY A 366 -2.80 23.99 11.33
C GLY A 366 -1.95 24.15 10.08
N VAL A 367 -2.29 23.51 8.95
CA VAL A 367 -1.57 23.74 7.68
C VAL A 367 -2.55 23.83 6.52
N TYR A 368 -2.61 24.99 5.87
CA TYR A 368 -2.64 25.04 4.40
C TYR A 368 -1.90 26.27 3.89
N VAL A 369 -0.85 25.98 3.13
CA VAL A 369 -0.06 26.90 2.32
C VAL A 369 -0.79 27.11 1.00
N SER A 370 -0.95 28.37 0.59
CA SER A 370 -1.24 28.74 -0.81
C SER A 370 -0.03 29.49 -1.36
N GLY A 371 0.62 28.95 -2.39
CA GLY A 371 1.77 29.58 -3.03
C GLY A 371 1.39 30.63 -4.07
N ALA A 372 2.10 31.77 -4.00
CA ALA A 372 2.75 32.44 -5.13
C ALA A 372 1.95 33.33 -6.11
N THR A 373 0.72 33.74 -5.82
CA THR A 373 0.05 34.82 -6.58
C THR A 373 -0.52 35.96 -5.72
N LYS A 374 -0.22 35.99 -4.42
CA LYS A 374 -0.74 37.01 -3.48
C LYS A 374 0.34 37.81 -2.74
N GLU A 375 1.61 37.73 -3.12
CA GLU A 375 2.70 38.44 -2.40
C GLU A 375 2.72 39.96 -2.66
N LEU A 376 2.15 40.45 -3.76
CA LEU A 376 2.02 41.90 -4.01
C LEU A 376 0.85 42.54 -3.26
N ASP A 377 -0.24 41.79 -3.02
CA ASP A 377 -1.40 42.27 -2.27
C ASP A 377 -1.15 42.38 -0.75
N GLN A 378 -0.26 41.56 -0.20
CA GLN A 378 0.03 41.57 1.23
C GLN A 378 0.79 42.82 1.70
N VAL A 379 1.63 43.42 0.86
CA VAL A 379 2.34 44.68 1.19
C VAL A 379 1.36 45.87 1.27
N SER A 380 0.32 45.86 0.44
CA SER A 380 -0.78 46.84 0.46
C SER A 380 -1.69 46.67 1.69
N LEU A 381 -1.97 45.41 2.06
CA LEU A 381 -2.78 45.06 3.23
C LEU A 381 -2.09 45.47 4.55
N LEU A 382 -0.78 45.26 4.65
CA LEU A 382 0.02 45.58 5.85
C LEU A 382 0.13 47.09 6.10
N LYS A 383 0.19 47.92 5.04
CA LYS A 383 0.14 49.39 5.17
C LYS A 383 -1.20 49.88 5.73
N LYS A 384 -2.31 49.21 5.42
CA LYS A 384 -3.66 49.53 5.94
C LYS A 384 -3.84 49.11 7.41
N CYS A 385 -3.16 48.06 7.87
CA CYS A 385 -3.21 47.62 9.27
C CYS A 385 -2.55 48.61 10.24
N ARG A 386 -1.48 49.31 9.80
CA ARG A 386 -0.75 50.30 10.63
C ARG A 386 -1.56 51.57 10.92
N THR A 387 -2.49 51.94 10.03
CA THR A 387 -3.33 53.14 10.18
C THR A 387 -4.72 52.83 10.73
N SER A 388 -4.97 51.61 11.20
CA SER A 388 -6.27 51.22 11.77
C SER A 388 -6.33 51.50 13.28
N ASP A 389 -7.46 52.00 13.79
CA ASP A 389 -7.66 52.32 15.21
C ASP A 389 -7.76 51.08 16.13
N LEU A 390 -7.52 49.89 15.59
CA LEU A 390 -7.59 48.60 16.28
C LEU A 390 -6.22 48.21 16.85
N LYS A 391 -6.06 48.33 18.17
CA LYS A 391 -4.81 48.03 18.92
C LYS A 391 -4.21 46.63 18.67
N LEU A 392 -5.00 45.66 18.22
CA LEU A 392 -4.53 44.31 17.88
C LEU A 392 -3.83 44.26 16.51
N ALA A 393 -4.27 45.06 15.54
CA ALA A 393 -3.67 45.11 14.20
C ALA A 393 -2.28 45.78 14.21
N ALA A 394 -2.10 46.81 15.06
CA ALA A 394 -0.79 47.42 15.30
C ALA A 394 0.20 46.43 15.97
N LYS A 395 -0.26 45.62 16.93
CA LYS A 395 0.57 44.59 17.58
C LYS A 395 0.98 43.44 16.64
N VAL A 396 0.11 43.05 15.71
CA VAL A 396 0.44 42.03 14.69
C VAL A 396 1.47 42.56 13.69
N PHE A 397 1.40 43.84 13.34
CA PHE A 397 2.41 44.51 12.51
C PHE A 397 3.79 44.58 13.20
N ASP A 398 3.84 44.89 14.49
CA ASP A 398 5.10 44.97 15.25
C ASP A 398 5.77 43.59 15.43
N VAL A 399 4.99 42.50 15.49
CA VAL A 399 5.49 41.12 15.61
C VAL A 399 6.04 40.57 14.29
N LEU A 400 5.47 40.96 13.15
CA LEU A 400 5.83 40.46 11.82
C LEU A 400 6.73 41.44 11.06
N SER A 401 7.72 42.00 11.76
CA SER A 401 8.52 43.10 11.22
C SER A 401 9.23 42.74 9.90
N PRO A 402 9.50 43.74 9.02
CA PRO A 402 10.22 43.57 7.76
C PRO A 402 11.57 42.85 7.83
N LEU A 403 12.19 42.77 9.02
CA LEU A 403 13.46 42.09 9.24
C LEU A 403 13.38 40.57 9.00
N PHE A 404 12.23 39.95 9.30
CA PHE A 404 12.02 38.51 9.12
C PHE A 404 11.95 38.15 7.62
N TYR A 405 11.24 38.95 6.82
CA TYR A 405 11.17 38.76 5.38
C TYR A 405 12.48 39.11 4.66
N ALA A 406 13.24 40.09 5.16
CA ALA A 406 14.59 40.38 4.67
C ALA A 406 15.54 39.20 4.92
N LEU A 407 15.46 38.52 6.08
CA LEU A 407 16.30 37.37 6.41
C LEU A 407 16.00 36.16 5.51
N TYR A 408 14.73 35.93 5.18
CA TYR A 408 14.28 34.90 4.24
C TYR A 408 14.78 35.17 2.80
N PHE A 409 14.77 36.44 2.38
CA PHE A 409 15.28 36.86 1.07
C PHE A 409 16.81 36.73 0.96
N VAL A 410 17.55 36.91 2.07
CA VAL A 410 19.01 36.73 2.13
C VAL A 410 19.42 35.25 2.06
N VAL A 411 18.65 34.33 2.65
CA VAL A 411 18.98 32.89 2.62
C VAL A 411 18.60 32.21 1.29
N GLY A 412 17.54 32.68 0.60
CA GLY A 412 17.09 32.09 -0.67
C GLY A 412 17.51 32.84 -1.96
N GLY A 413 17.90 34.12 -1.88
CA GLY A 413 17.97 34.99 -3.05
C GLY A 413 19.26 34.97 -3.89
N PHE A 414 20.39 34.47 -3.36
CA PHE A 414 21.69 34.63 -4.05
C PHE A 414 22.22 33.37 -4.76
N LEU A 415 21.82 32.16 -4.35
CA LEU A 415 22.30 30.91 -4.96
C LEU A 415 21.34 30.31 -5.99
N GLY A 416 20.03 30.56 -5.87
CA GLY A 416 19.01 29.99 -6.76
C GLY A 416 19.22 30.31 -8.25
N PRO A 417 19.41 31.58 -8.63
CA PRO A 417 19.63 31.95 -10.04
C PRO A 417 20.94 31.38 -10.62
N TYR A 418 22.00 31.29 -9.80
CA TYR A 418 23.29 30.71 -10.21
C TYR A 418 23.18 29.20 -10.49
N PHE A 419 22.41 28.47 -9.67
CA PHE A 419 22.18 27.03 -9.87
C PHE A 419 21.39 26.74 -11.14
N VAL A 420 20.34 27.53 -11.43
CA VAL A 420 19.54 27.39 -12.66
C VAL A 420 20.40 27.69 -13.88
N TYR A 421 21.20 28.77 -13.85
CA TYR A 421 22.12 29.10 -14.93
C TYR A 421 23.15 27.98 -15.19
N ARG A 422 23.74 27.40 -14.13
CA ARG A 422 24.70 26.30 -14.25
C ARG A 422 24.09 25.01 -14.77
N MET A 423 22.83 24.72 -14.44
CA MET A 423 22.09 23.58 -14.97
C MET A 423 21.85 23.75 -16.47
N PHE A 424 21.39 24.93 -16.89
CA PHE A 424 21.17 25.24 -18.30
C PHE A 424 22.47 25.15 -19.12
N ALA A 425 23.57 25.73 -18.62
CA ALA A 425 24.86 25.66 -19.30
C ALA A 425 25.42 24.23 -19.41
N PHE A 426 25.14 23.36 -18.44
CA PHE A 426 25.56 21.95 -18.46
C PHE A 426 24.87 21.17 -19.59
N TYR A 427 23.54 21.23 -19.69
CA TYR A 427 22.81 20.51 -20.75
C TYR A 427 23.02 21.13 -22.14
N LEU A 428 23.17 22.46 -22.24
CA LEU A 428 23.51 23.11 -23.50
C LEU A 428 24.92 22.76 -24.02
N SER A 429 25.80 22.19 -23.20
CA SER A 429 27.12 21.68 -23.63
C SER A 429 27.09 20.29 -24.28
N GLY A 430 25.89 19.73 -24.48
CA GLY A 430 25.69 18.42 -25.13
C GLY A 430 25.68 17.23 -24.16
N ALA A 431 25.51 17.47 -22.86
CA ALA A 431 25.32 16.43 -21.87
C ALA A 431 23.91 15.84 -21.97
N ASP A 432 23.81 14.51 -21.87
CA ASP A 432 22.55 13.76 -21.96
C ASP A 432 21.58 14.16 -20.82
N ASP A 433 20.32 14.40 -21.20
CA ASP A 433 19.20 14.84 -20.36
C ASP A 433 18.90 13.88 -19.19
N THR A 434 19.42 12.66 -19.25
CA THR A 434 19.30 11.64 -18.19
C THR A 434 20.40 11.74 -17.11
N VAL A 435 21.41 12.61 -17.30
CA VAL A 435 22.58 12.72 -16.41
C VAL A 435 22.48 13.95 -15.50
N ILE A 436 22.28 13.72 -14.19
CA ILE A 436 22.27 14.80 -13.19
C ILE A 436 23.70 15.11 -12.72
N PRO A 437 24.19 16.36 -12.85
CA PRO A 437 25.56 16.70 -12.48
C PRO A 437 25.81 16.60 -10.96
N ARG A 438 26.97 16.04 -10.59
CA ARG A 438 27.34 15.70 -9.18
C ARG A 438 27.28 16.86 -8.18
N TRP A 439 27.45 18.11 -8.62
CA TRP A 439 27.38 19.30 -7.76
C TRP A 439 25.96 19.69 -7.34
N VAL A 440 24.92 19.13 -7.97
CA VAL A 440 23.52 19.28 -7.55
C VAL A 440 23.25 18.50 -6.25
N TRP A 441 23.93 17.38 -6.05
CA TRP A 441 23.77 16.52 -4.86
C TRP A 441 24.44 17.08 -3.60
N VAL A 442 25.43 17.97 -3.75
CA VAL A 442 26.15 18.56 -2.61
C VAL A 442 25.32 19.65 -1.92
N GLY A 443 24.31 20.23 -2.59
CA GLY A 443 23.46 21.29 -2.04
C GLY A 443 22.39 20.84 -1.03
N PHE A 444 22.12 19.53 -0.92
CA PHE A 444 21.07 18.99 -0.03
C PHE A 444 21.60 18.37 1.27
N HIS A 445 22.92 18.36 1.50
CA HIS A 445 23.53 17.83 2.72
C HIS A 445 24.11 18.92 3.65
N GLY A 446 23.74 20.19 3.43
CA GLY A 446 24.34 21.34 4.12
C GLY A 446 23.63 21.84 5.39
N PHE A 447 22.52 21.25 5.83
CA PHE A 447 21.78 21.72 7.02
C PHE A 447 21.41 20.57 7.97
N SER A 448 22.41 20.10 8.73
CA SER A 448 22.21 19.52 10.06
C SER A 448 23.54 19.58 10.83
N TRP A 449 23.71 20.60 11.68
CA TRP A 449 24.69 20.60 12.76
C TRP A 449 23.95 20.42 14.08
N LEU A 450 24.00 19.19 14.62
CA LEU A 450 24.26 18.77 16.00
C LEU A 450 23.79 17.32 16.20
#